data_AF-A0A316FRG9-F1
#
_entry.id   AF-A0A316FRG9-F1
#
_cell.length_a   1.000
_cell.length_b   1.000
_cell.length_c   1.000
_cell.angle_alpha   90.00
_cell.angle_beta   90.00
_cell.angle_gamma   90.00
#
_symmetry.space_group_name_H-M   'P 1'
#
loop_
_entity.id
_entity.type
_entity.pdbx_description
1 polymer ?
#
loop_
_entity_poly.entity_id
_entity_poly.type
_entity_poly.pdbx_seq_one_letter_code
_entity_poly.pdbx_strand_id
1 'polypeptide(L)'
;MKKSLAILVILILIIGRAVWIEKNSPDQWSIAWKNYQDTESEMKFAKEVVAVFRGEKLKRVPMSVQEMNRIVYKWVDDRGESHMSYQKPVGVKNVQEIRLGDLNYQVEESLTDEEKRRVLGTEQ
;
A
#
# COMPACT_ATOMS: atom_id res chain seq x y z
N MET A 1 -35.64 -28.33 -0.77
CA MET A 1 -35.66 -27.89 -2.18
C MET A 1 -35.83 -26.38 -2.37
N LYS A 2 -36.80 -25.69 -1.73
CA LYS A 2 -36.97 -24.23 -1.93
C LYS A 2 -35.80 -23.38 -1.39
N LYS A 3 -35.22 -23.77 -0.24
CA LYS A 3 -34.09 -23.05 0.38
C LYS A 3 -32.79 -23.15 -0.43
N SER A 4 -32.52 -24.31 -1.04
CA SER A 4 -31.35 -24.52 -1.91
C SER A 4 -31.45 -23.72 -3.21
N LEU A 5 -32.65 -23.56 -3.76
CA LEU A 5 -32.89 -22.72 -4.94
C LEU A 5 -32.63 -21.23 -4.63
N ALA A 6 -33.07 -20.74 -3.48
CA ALA A 6 -32.85 -19.35 -3.06
C ALA A 6 -31.35 -19.04 -2.89
N ILE A 7 -30.59 -19.96 -2.28
CA ILE A 7 -29.13 -19.82 -2.14
C ILE A 7 -28.44 -19.76 -3.51
N LEU A 8 -28.87 -20.61 -4.45
CA LEU A 8 -28.32 -20.64 -5.81
C LEU A 8 -28.56 -19.32 -6.54
N VAL A 9 -29.77 -18.76 -6.44
CA VAL A 9 -30.10 -17.46 -7.06
C VAL A 9 -29.26 -16.34 -6.46
N ILE A 10 -29.07 -16.31 -5.15
CA ILE A 10 -28.22 -15.32 -4.47
C ILE A 10 -26.77 -15.42 -4.95
N LEU A 11 -26.22 -16.63 -5.06
CA LEU A 11 -24.86 -16.86 -5.56
C LEU A 11 -24.69 -16.35 -6.99
N ILE A 12 -25.66 -16.62 -7.87
CA ILE A 12 -25.63 -16.13 -9.26
C ILE A 12 -25.63 -14.60 -9.30
N LEU A 13 -26.43 -13.93 -8.46
CA LEU A 13 -26.46 -12.47 -8.39
C LEU A 13 -25.14 -11.90 -7.88
N ILE A 14 -24.52 -12.52 -6.88
CA ILE A 14 -23.21 -12.10 -6.34
C ILE A 14 -22.13 -12.24 -7.42
N ILE A 15 -22.06 -13.39 -8.09
CA ILE A 15 -21.09 -13.64 -9.16
C ILE A 15 -21.31 -12.67 -10.32
N GLY A 16 -22.57 -12.48 -10.75
CA GLY A 16 -22.90 -11.52 -11.80
C GLY A 16 -22.47 -10.10 -11.46
N ARG A 17 -22.66 -9.68 -10.21
CA ARG A 17 -22.19 -8.37 -9.73
C ARG A 17 -20.67 -8.29 -9.72
N ALA A 18 -19.97 -9.33 -9.27
CA ALA A 18 -18.51 -9.37 -9.24
C ALA A 18 -17.90 -9.27 -10.65
N VAL A 19 -18.46 -9.98 -11.62
CA VAL A 19 -18.05 -9.92 -13.05
C VAL A 19 -18.33 -8.55 -13.64
N TRP A 20 -19.49 -7.94 -13.33
CA TRP A 20 -19.80 -6.59 -13.78
C TRP A 20 -18.81 -5.56 -13.23
N ILE A 21 -18.38 -5.70 -11.98
CA ILE A 21 -17.38 -4.81 -11.38
C ILE A 21 -16.04 -4.97 -12.07
N GLU A 22 -15.56 -6.21 -12.26
CA GLU A 22 -14.27 -6.46 -12.92
C GLU A 22 -14.22 -5.86 -14.33
N LYS A 23 -15.34 -5.91 -15.06
CA LYS A 23 -15.44 -5.29 -16.40
C LYS A 23 -15.34 -3.76 -16.36
N ASN A 24 -15.91 -3.11 -15.34
CA ASN A 24 -15.98 -1.64 -15.25
C ASN A 24 -14.85 -1.02 -14.43
N SER A 25 -14.19 -1.81 -13.60
CA SER A 25 -13.11 -1.43 -12.69
C SER A 25 -12.20 -2.64 -12.55
N PRO A 26 -11.29 -2.84 -13.51
CA PRO A 26 -10.38 -3.98 -13.49
C PRO A 26 -9.46 -3.93 -12.26
N ASP A 27 -9.00 -5.11 -11.86
CA ASP A 27 -8.03 -5.34 -10.79
C ASP A 27 -8.50 -4.97 -9.37
N GLN A 28 -9.74 -4.53 -9.16
CA GLN A 28 -10.20 -4.12 -7.82
C GLN A 28 -10.19 -5.29 -6.83
N TRP A 29 -10.61 -6.48 -7.26
CA TRP A 29 -10.52 -7.69 -6.45
C TRP A 29 -9.07 -8.09 -6.15
N SER A 30 -8.18 -7.92 -7.13
CA SER A 30 -6.74 -8.17 -6.98
C SER A 30 -6.11 -7.19 -5.98
N ILE A 31 -6.51 -5.92 -6.02
CA ILE A 31 -6.04 -4.88 -5.09
C ILE A 31 -6.52 -5.18 -3.67
N ALA A 32 -7.80 -5.50 -3.47
CA ALA A 32 -8.31 -5.89 -2.16
C ALA A 32 -7.55 -7.10 -1.58
N TRP A 33 -7.28 -8.10 -2.43
CA TRP A 33 -6.54 -9.29 -2.02
C TRP A 33 -5.08 -8.97 -1.67
N LYS A 34 -4.38 -8.16 -2.47
CA LYS A 34 -3.00 -7.73 -2.18
C LYS A 34 -2.94 -6.91 -0.89
N ASN A 35 -3.85 -5.96 -0.72
CA ASN A 35 -3.95 -5.17 0.50
C ASN A 35 -4.17 -6.05 1.73
N TYR A 36 -4.95 -7.13 1.61
CA TYR A 36 -5.10 -8.11 2.69
C TYR A 36 -3.82 -8.88 2.96
N GLN A 37 -3.13 -9.38 1.93
CA GLN A 37 -1.82 -10.03 2.09
C GLN A 37 -0.79 -9.12 2.75
N ASP A 38 -0.82 -7.83 2.37
CA ASP A 38 0.11 -6.83 2.89
C ASP A 38 -0.25 -6.41 4.31
N THR A 39 -1.53 -6.38 4.69
CA THR A 39 -1.95 -5.85 6.01
C THR A 39 -2.39 -6.89 7.03
N GLU A 40 -2.65 -8.12 6.59
CA GLU A 40 -3.23 -9.20 7.39
C GLU A 40 -4.50 -8.79 8.16
N SER A 41 -5.18 -7.72 7.73
CA SER A 41 -6.31 -7.12 8.45
C SER A 41 -7.64 -7.57 7.85
N GLU A 42 -8.29 -8.53 8.52
CA GLU A 42 -9.61 -9.04 8.11
C GLU A 42 -10.67 -7.93 8.05
N MET A 43 -10.67 -7.02 9.04
CA MET A 43 -11.60 -5.89 9.09
C MET A 43 -11.40 -4.92 7.91
N LYS A 44 -10.15 -4.66 7.53
CA LYS A 44 -9.84 -3.82 6.36
C LYS A 44 -10.28 -4.51 5.08
N PHE A 45 -9.96 -5.79 4.93
CA PHE A 45 -10.38 -6.58 3.78
C PHE A 45 -11.90 -6.62 3.61
N ALA A 46 -12.65 -6.84 4.69
CA ALA A 46 -14.12 -6.81 4.64
C ALA A 46 -14.66 -5.46 4.17
N LYS A 47 -14.08 -4.34 4.64
CA LYS A 47 -14.44 -2.99 4.18
C LYS A 47 -14.11 -2.79 2.70
N GLU A 48 -12.95 -3.25 2.25
CA GLU A 48 -12.52 -3.16 0.86
C GLU A 48 -13.42 -3.99 -0.06
N VAL A 49 -13.79 -5.23 0.32
CA VAL A 49 -14.75 -6.06 -0.42
C VAL A 49 -16.09 -5.36 -0.58
N VAL A 50 -16.61 -4.74 0.49
CA VAL A 50 -17.85 -3.95 0.43
C VAL A 50 -17.70 -2.74 -0.50
N ALA A 51 -16.56 -2.05 -0.44
CA ALA A 51 -16.25 -0.92 -1.31
C ALA A 51 -16.19 -1.34 -2.79
N VAL A 52 -15.55 -2.48 -3.11
CA VAL A 52 -15.55 -3.05 -4.47
C VAL A 52 -16.98 -3.35 -4.92
N PHE A 53 -17.82 -3.97 -4.08
CA PHE A 53 -19.23 -4.24 -4.41
C PHE A 53 -20.04 -2.97 -4.71
N ARG A 54 -19.71 -1.85 -4.06
CA ARG A 54 -20.29 -0.52 -4.31
C ARG A 54 -19.74 0.14 -5.57
N GLY A 55 -18.68 -0.39 -6.17
CA GLY A 55 -18.00 0.18 -7.34
C GLY A 55 -17.00 1.29 -6.97
N GLU A 56 -16.55 1.33 -5.72
CA GLU A 56 -15.51 2.26 -5.28
C GLU A 56 -14.13 1.77 -5.74
N LYS A 57 -13.24 2.71 -6.08
CA LYS A 57 -11.86 2.40 -6.45
C LYS A 57 -11.01 2.29 -5.19
N LEU A 58 -10.35 1.14 -5.05
CA LEU A 58 -9.38 0.90 -3.99
C LEU A 58 -8.03 1.53 -4.34
N LYS A 59 -7.33 1.97 -3.29
CA LYS A 59 -5.92 2.34 -3.37
C LYS A 59 -5.09 1.18 -2.84
N ARG A 60 -3.97 0.89 -3.49
CA ARG A 60 -2.98 -0.05 -2.94
C ARG A 60 -2.41 0.51 -1.65
N VAL A 61 -2.17 -0.37 -0.70
CA VAL A 61 -1.33 -0.03 0.45
C VAL A 61 0.10 0.18 -0.07
N PRO A 62 0.78 1.27 0.31
CA PRO A 62 2.12 1.57 -0.20
C PRO A 62 3.20 0.63 0.32
N MET A 63 2.92 -0.17 1.37
CA MET A 63 3.91 -0.96 2.09
C MET A 63 3.25 -2.13 2.85
N SER A 64 3.93 -3.27 2.94
CA SER A 64 3.47 -4.42 3.75
C SER A 64 3.57 -4.15 5.26
N VAL A 65 2.85 -4.88 6.11
CA VAL A 65 2.91 -4.75 7.58
C VAL A 65 4.29 -5.09 8.12
N GLN A 66 4.98 -6.05 7.50
CA GLN A 66 6.38 -6.36 7.86
C GLN A 66 7.30 -5.17 7.58
N GLU A 67 7.12 -4.50 6.45
CA GLU A 67 7.88 -3.30 6.12
C GLU A 67 7.44 -2.10 6.95
N MET A 68 6.14 -1.90 7.19
CA MET A 68 5.64 -0.84 8.07
C MET A 68 6.19 -0.99 9.49
N ASN A 69 6.35 -2.22 9.99
CA ASN A 69 6.93 -2.48 11.30
C ASN A 69 8.47 -2.44 11.30
N ARG A 70 9.11 -2.28 10.14
CA ARG A 70 10.57 -2.19 10.07
C ARG A 70 11.03 -0.91 10.76
N ILE A 71 12.07 -1.06 11.59
CA ILE A 71 12.69 0.05 12.31
C ILE A 71 13.88 0.56 11.50
N VAL A 72 13.94 1.88 11.33
CA VAL A 72 15.10 2.62 10.85
C VAL A 72 15.69 3.36 12.03
N TYR A 73 16.99 3.20 12.22
CA TYR A 73 17.77 3.92 13.21
C TYR A 73 18.35 5.17 12.56
N LYS A 74 18.02 6.34 13.11
CA LYS A 74 18.56 7.63 12.70
C LYS A 74 19.44 8.18 13.82
N TRP A 75 20.61 8.70 13.48
CA TRP A 75 21.47 9.38 14.43
C TRP A 75 22.23 10.52 13.77
N VAL A 76 22.82 11.38 14.60
CA VAL A 76 23.71 12.46 14.17
C VAL A 76 25.09 12.19 14.74
N ASP A 77 26.12 12.27 13.92
CA ASP A 77 27.51 12.07 14.36
C ASP A 77 28.11 13.31 15.04
N ASP A 78 29.39 13.21 15.40
CA ASP A 78 30.16 14.29 16.06
C ASP A 78 30.40 15.51 15.15
N ARG A 79 30.20 15.36 13.84
CA ARG A 79 30.31 16.43 12.83
C ARG A 79 28.96 17.08 12.51
N GLY A 80 27.88 16.57 13.09
CA GLY A 80 26.52 17.04 12.82
C GLY A 80 25.87 16.41 11.58
N GLU A 81 26.47 15.38 10.99
CA GLU A 81 25.92 14.69 9.82
C GLU A 81 24.84 13.69 10.24
N SER A 82 23.71 13.69 9.51
CA SER A 82 22.59 12.78 9.77
C SER A 82 22.78 11.47 9.01
N HIS A 83 22.73 10.36 9.74
CA HIS A 83 22.85 9.01 9.20
C HIS A 83 21.57 8.21 9.43
N MET A 84 21.30 7.25 8.55
CA MET A 84 20.19 6.31 8.68
C MET A 84 20.65 4.88 8.37
N SER A 85 20.18 3.90 9.14
CA SER A 85 20.48 2.48 8.92
C SER A 85 19.34 1.59 9.39
N TYR A 86 19.21 0.41 8.78
CA TYR A 86 18.32 -0.66 9.28
C TYR A 86 18.96 -1.46 10.43
N GLN A 87 20.26 -1.29 10.67
CA GLN A 87 20.98 -1.90 11.78
C GLN A 87 21.29 -0.86 12.85
N LYS A 88 21.11 -1.25 14.12
CA LYS A 88 21.39 -0.36 15.25
C LYS A 88 22.89 -0.04 15.30
N PRO A 89 23.29 1.25 15.27
CA PRO A 89 24.69 1.61 15.34
C PRO A 89 25.27 1.30 16.74
N VAL A 90 26.52 0.87 16.78
CA VAL A 90 27.25 0.58 18.02
C VAL A 90 28.04 1.82 18.44
N GLY A 91 28.03 2.15 19.73
CA GLY A 91 28.80 3.27 20.28
C GLY A 91 28.17 4.65 20.13
N VAL A 92 26.96 4.74 19.57
CA VAL A 92 26.20 5.98 19.39
C VAL A 92 25.16 6.12 20.51
N LYS A 93 25.16 7.25 21.23
CA LYS A 93 24.24 7.48 22.37
C LYS A 93 22.90 8.10 21.96
N ASN A 94 22.85 8.80 20.84
CA ASN A 94 21.73 9.59 20.33
C ASN A 94 21.06 8.91 19.13
N VAL A 95 20.55 7.68 19.34
CA VAL A 95 19.86 6.93 18.29
C VAL A 95 18.35 7.12 18.42
N GLN A 96 17.71 7.59 17.36
CA GLN A 96 16.27 7.63 17.21
C GLN A 96 15.80 6.38 16.46
N GLU A 97 14.82 5.68 17.02
CA GLU A 97 14.15 4.54 16.37
C GLU A 97 12.90 5.05 15.68
N ILE A 98 12.80 4.84 14.37
CA ILE A 98 11.69 5.29 13.53
C ILE A 98 11.05 4.07 12.90
N ARG A 99 9.78 3.83 13.17
CA ARG A 99 9.01 2.81 12.47
C ARG A 99 8.60 3.35 11.10
N LEU A 100 8.82 2.59 10.02
CA LEU A 100 8.47 3.06 8.67
C LEU A 100 6.98 3.38 8.52
N GLY A 101 6.09 2.63 9.18
CA GLY A 101 4.66 2.89 9.18
C GLY A 101 4.24 4.21 9.84
N ASP A 102 5.11 4.82 10.64
CA ASP A 102 4.86 6.11 11.30
C ASP A 102 5.40 7.29 10.46
N LEU A 103 6.14 7.01 9.37
CA LEU A 103 6.60 8.05 8.47
C LEU A 103 5.43 8.59 7.66
N ASN A 104 5.26 9.91 7.72
CA ASN A 104 4.33 10.61 6.87
C ASN A 104 4.98 10.79 5.49
N TYR A 105 4.75 9.84 4.58
CA TYR A 105 5.26 9.91 3.21
C TYR A 105 4.53 11.02 2.45
N GLN A 106 5.17 12.17 2.26
CA GLN A 106 4.80 13.05 1.16
C GLN A 106 5.32 12.40 -0.11
N VAL A 107 4.41 11.87 -0.93
CA VAL A 107 4.76 11.33 -2.25
C VAL A 107 5.07 12.54 -3.12
N GLU A 108 6.36 12.85 -3.26
CA GLU A 108 6.81 13.80 -4.27
C GLU A 108 6.69 13.13 -5.64
N GLU A 109 5.98 13.77 -6.56
CA GLU A 109 5.90 13.30 -7.93
C GLU A 109 7.31 13.28 -8.54
N SER A 110 7.67 12.15 -9.16
CA SER A 110 8.92 12.08 -9.89
C SER A 110 8.92 13.11 -11.02
N LEU A 111 10.06 13.77 -11.22
CA LEU A 111 10.29 14.60 -12.40
C LEU A 111 9.91 13.81 -13.67
N THR A 112 9.22 14.47 -14.57
CA THR A 112 8.97 13.96 -15.91
C THR A 112 10.30 13.76 -16.65
N ASP A 113 10.31 12.93 -17.69
CA ASP A 113 11.55 12.66 -18.42
C ASP A 113 12.11 13.92 -19.12
N GLU A 114 11.26 14.88 -19.46
CA GLU A 114 11.65 16.20 -19.94
C GLU A 114 12.34 17.03 -18.85
N GLU A 115 11.78 17.04 -17.63
CA GLU A 115 12.39 17.72 -16.48
C GLU A 115 13.71 17.07 -16.08
N LYS A 116 13.81 15.73 -16.13
CA LYS A 116 15.06 15.02 -15.91
C LYS A 116 16.12 15.43 -16.93
N ARG A 117 15.78 15.55 -18.21
CA ARG A 117 16.73 15.97 -19.27
C ARG A 117 17.22 17.40 -19.08
N ARG A 118 16.35 18.31 -18.66
CA ARG A 118 16.72 19.69 -18.31
C ARG A 118 17.65 19.76 -17.10
N VAL A 119 17.34 19.01 -16.04
CA VAL A 119 18.18 18.95 -14.82
C VAL A 119 19.52 18.28 -15.10
N LEU A 120 19.56 17.26 -15.95
CA LEU A 120 20.78 16.53 -16.34
C LEU A 120 21.57 17.24 -17.44
N GLY A 121 21.12 18.40 -17.94
CA GLY A 121 21.84 19.18 -18.96
C GLY A 121 22.02 18.45 -20.29
N THR A 122 21.12 17.52 -20.63
CA THR A 122 21.20 16.70 -21.85
C THR A 122 20.37 17.24 -23.02
N GLU A 123 19.85 18.47 -22.92
CA GLU A 123 19.33 19.21 -24.07
C GLU A 123 20.52 19.71 -24.93
N GLN A 124 20.96 18.87 -25.86
CA GLN A 124 21.63 19.25 -27.11
C GLN A 124 20.81 18.74 -28.29
#